data_AF-A0A812WF64-F1
#
_entry.id   AF-A0A812WF64-F1
#
_cell.length_a   1.000
_cell.length_b   1.000
_cell.length_c   1.000
_cell.angle_alpha   90.00
_cell.angle_beta   90.00
_cell.angle_gamma   90.00
#
_symmetry.space_group_name_H-M   'P 1'
#
loop_
_entity.id
_entity.type
_entity.pdbx_description
1 polymer ?
#
loop_
_entity_poly.entity_id
_entity_poly.type
_entity_poly.pdbx_seq_one_letter_code
_entity_poly.pdbx_strand_id
1 'polypeptide(L)'
;ACVLRAQYYGALKHAARKAEASKTRRKVYLMPLGGGVFNNSWELIARSMATAIEMLEDREFESLEIHPLTWSGSAKEKSSLEATFKALLQK
;
A
#
# COMPACT_ATOMS: atom_id res chain seq x y z
N ALA A 1 -1.89 -8.87 -11.23
CA ALA A 1 -0.86 -7.90 -10.81
C ALA A 1 -1.20 -6.45 -11.18
N CYS A 2 -1.37 -6.12 -12.48
CA CYS A 2 -1.56 -4.72 -12.92
C CYS A 2 -2.78 -4.02 -12.30
N VAL A 3 -3.90 -4.72 -12.14
CA VAL A 3 -5.12 -4.15 -11.55
C VAL A 3 -4.94 -3.77 -10.07
N LEU A 4 -4.35 -4.65 -9.24
CA LEU A 4 -4.08 -4.36 -7.82
C LEU A 4 -3.17 -3.15 -7.67
N ARG A 5 -2.07 -3.12 -8.43
CA ARG A 5 -1.14 -1.98 -8.44
C ARG A 5 -1.84 -0.68 -8.85
N ALA A 6 -2.66 -0.71 -9.91
CA ALA A 6 -3.40 0.48 -10.36
C ALA A 6 -4.40 0.97 -9.32
N GLN A 7 -5.08 0.06 -8.61
CA GLN A 7 -5.98 0.40 -7.51
C GLN A 7 -5.24 1.10 -6.36
N TYR A 8 -4.12 0.55 -5.91
CA TYR A 8 -3.30 1.17 -4.87
C TYR A 8 -2.74 2.53 -5.31
N TYR A 9 -2.17 2.61 -6.51
CA TYR A 9 -1.57 3.84 -7.01
C TYR A 9 -2.61 4.95 -7.20
N GLY A 10 -3.76 4.64 -7.80
CA GLY A 10 -4.84 5.60 -7.98
C GLY A 10 -5.38 6.15 -6.65
N ALA A 11 -5.53 5.27 -5.64
CA ALA A 11 -5.94 5.67 -4.30
C ALA A 11 -4.89 6.57 -3.62
N LEU A 12 -3.60 6.23 -3.73
CA LEU A 12 -2.50 7.02 -3.17
C LEU A 12 -2.39 8.40 -3.84
N LYS A 13 -2.47 8.48 -5.18
CA LYS A 13 -2.49 9.76 -5.91
C LYS A 13 -3.68 10.63 -5.50
N HIS A 14 -4.86 10.03 -5.32
CA HIS A 14 -6.02 10.76 -4.82
C HIS A 14 -5.79 11.29 -3.41
N ALA A 15 -5.25 10.47 -2.50
CA ALA A 15 -4.94 10.88 -1.14
C ALA A 15 -3.91 12.02 -1.10
N ALA A 16 -2.84 11.94 -1.91
CA ALA A 16 -1.80 12.96 -2.00
C ALA A 16 -2.36 14.30 -2.49
N ARG A 17 -3.16 14.29 -3.57
CA ARG A 17 -3.87 15.50 -4.06
C ARG A 17 -4.73 16.14 -2.98
N LYS A 18 -5.42 15.33 -2.19
CA LYS A 18 -6.24 15.82 -1.09
C LYS A 18 -5.40 16.34 0.07
N ALA A 19 -4.25 15.73 0.36
CA ALA A 19 -3.31 16.20 1.38
C ALA A 19 -2.75 17.58 1.01
N GLU A 20 -2.31 17.73 -0.24
CA GLU A 20 -1.82 18.99 -0.82
C GLU A 20 -2.88 20.09 -0.75
N ALA A 21 -4.10 19.82 -1.21
CA ALA A 21 -5.20 20.79 -1.18
C ALA A 21 -5.52 21.29 0.23
N SER A 22 -5.42 20.42 1.24
CA SER A 22 -5.61 20.79 2.65
C SER A 22 -4.36 21.31 3.35
N LYS A 23 -3.18 21.29 2.70
CA LYS A 23 -1.86 21.55 3.32
C LYS A 23 -1.60 20.75 4.59
N THR A 24 -2.14 19.53 4.66
CA THR A 24 -2.06 18.67 5.84
C THR A 24 -1.72 17.25 5.42
N ARG A 25 -0.72 16.65 6.07
CA ARG A 25 -0.31 15.26 5.85
C ARG A 25 -1.47 14.32 6.13
N ARG A 26 -1.68 13.31 5.27
CA ARG A 26 -2.81 12.37 5.41
C ARG A 26 -2.37 10.94 5.73
N LYS A 27 -3.06 10.34 6.69
CA LYS A 27 -2.93 8.91 7.01
C LYS A 27 -3.66 8.07 5.97
N VAL A 28 -2.98 7.06 5.45
CA VAL A 28 -3.53 6.10 4.48
C VAL A 28 -3.30 4.70 5.01
N TYR A 29 -4.37 3.93 5.12
CA TYR A 29 -4.32 2.54 5.53
C TYR A 29 -4.53 1.65 4.31
N LEU A 30 -3.51 0.88 3.93
CA LEU A 30 -3.55 0.00 2.76
C LEU A 30 -4.03 -1.39 3.17
N MET A 31 -5.24 -1.74 2.74
CA MET A 31 -5.77 -3.09 2.93
C MET A 31 -5.17 -4.05 1.88
N PRO A 32 -4.68 -5.23 2.27
CA PRO A 32 -4.24 -6.25 1.34
C PRO A 32 -5.46 -6.82 0.60
N LEU A 33 -5.57 -6.51 -0.69
CA LEU A 33 -6.71 -6.85 -1.51
C LEU A 33 -6.48 -8.17 -2.25
N GLY A 34 -7.52 -9.00 -2.29
CA GLY A 34 -7.53 -10.17 -3.17
C GLY A 34 -6.90 -11.44 -2.61
N GLY A 35 -6.54 -11.49 -1.32
CA GLY A 35 -6.08 -12.72 -0.67
C GLY A 35 -7.19 -13.75 -0.37
N GLY A 36 -8.44 -13.29 -0.25
CA GLY A 36 -9.61 -14.16 -0.02
C GLY A 36 -10.14 -14.80 -1.31
N VAL A 37 -11.31 -14.36 -1.79
CA VAL A 37 -12.00 -14.93 -2.97
C VAL A 37 -11.11 -15.00 -4.22
N PHE A 38 -10.23 -14.02 -4.42
CA PHE A 38 -9.35 -13.95 -5.58
C PHE A 38 -8.05 -14.76 -5.43
N ASN A 39 -7.79 -15.34 -4.25
CA ASN A 39 -6.66 -16.23 -3.94
C ASN A 39 -5.29 -15.73 -4.46
N ASN A 40 -5.04 -14.42 -4.39
CA ASN A 40 -3.74 -13.85 -4.76
C ASN A 40 -2.73 -14.16 -3.65
N SER A 41 -1.49 -14.46 -4.05
CA SER A 41 -0.41 -14.68 -3.07
C SER A 41 -0.11 -13.39 -2.29
N TRP A 42 0.28 -13.56 -1.02
CA TRP A 42 0.70 -12.45 -0.17
C TRP A 42 1.89 -11.68 -0.74
N GLU A 43 2.80 -12.37 -1.40
CA GLU A 43 3.93 -11.74 -2.10
C GLU A 43 3.42 -10.83 -3.23
N LEU A 44 2.47 -11.29 -4.04
CA LEU A 44 1.91 -10.50 -5.12
C LEU A 44 1.20 -9.24 -4.60
N ILE A 45 0.47 -9.36 -3.49
CA ILE A 45 -0.22 -8.25 -2.83
C ILE A 45 0.80 -7.25 -2.27
N ALA A 46 1.75 -7.71 -1.47
CA ALA A 46 2.82 -6.88 -0.89
C ALA A 46 3.62 -6.15 -1.98
N ARG A 47 4.00 -6.85 -3.04
CA ARG A 47 4.73 -6.27 -4.18
C ARG A 47 3.88 -5.23 -4.91
N SER A 48 2.59 -5.49 -5.12
CA SER A 48 1.69 -4.52 -5.75
C SER A 48 1.54 -3.25 -4.90
N MET A 49 1.47 -3.39 -3.58
CA MET A 49 1.44 -2.25 -2.65
C MET A 49 2.75 -1.48 -2.67
N ALA A 50 3.89 -2.16 -2.52
CA ALA A 50 5.21 -1.52 -2.51
C ALA A 50 5.49 -0.77 -3.82
N THR A 51 5.28 -1.41 -4.98
CA THR A 51 5.46 -0.76 -6.28
C THR A 51 4.54 0.45 -6.45
N ALA A 52 3.29 0.40 -5.96
CA ALA A 52 2.40 1.56 -6.03
C ALA A 52 2.92 2.76 -5.20
N ILE A 53 3.61 2.50 -4.09
CA ILE A 53 4.24 3.55 -3.27
C ILE A 53 5.51 4.07 -3.95
N GLU A 54 6.33 3.20 -4.54
CA GLU A 54 7.53 3.59 -5.29
C GLU A 54 7.19 4.48 -6.49
N MET A 55 6.02 4.28 -7.11
CA MET A 55 5.53 5.09 -8.23
C MET A 55 5.09 6.51 -7.83
N LEU A 56 4.99 6.82 -6.53
CA LEU A 56 4.70 8.19 -6.07
C LEU A 56 5.91 9.08 -6.26
N GLU A 57 5.68 10.34 -6.65
CA GLU A 57 6.72 11.37 -6.57
C GLU A 57 7.06 11.63 -5.09
N ASP A 58 8.27 12.11 -4.80
CA ASP A 58 8.74 12.28 -3.42
C ASP A 58 7.85 13.23 -2.62
N ARG A 59 7.43 14.35 -3.25
CA ARG A 59 6.46 15.28 -2.66
C ARG A 59 5.14 14.61 -2.30
N GLU A 60 4.67 13.68 -3.13
CA GLU A 60 3.41 12.97 -2.89
C GLU A 60 3.57 11.97 -1.75
N PHE A 61 4.69 11.24 -1.73
CA PHE A 61 5.02 10.31 -0.68
C PHE A 61 5.15 11.00 0.69
N GLU A 62 5.87 12.12 0.75
CA GLU A 62 6.05 12.92 1.97
C GLU A 62 4.73 13.48 2.51
N SER A 63 3.77 13.78 1.62
CA SER A 63 2.44 14.25 1.99
C SER A 63 1.55 13.18 2.64
N LEU A 64 2.00 11.92 2.65
CA LEU A 64 1.25 10.78 3.16
C LEU A 64 1.95 10.11 4.34
N GLU A 65 1.15 9.51 5.21
CA GLU A 65 1.59 8.61 6.29
C GLU A 65 0.94 7.25 6.01
N ILE A 66 1.70 6.34 5.39
CA ILE A 66 1.17 5.11 4.78
C ILE A 66 1.39 3.93 5.74
N HIS A 67 0.32 3.22 6.05
CA HIS A 67 0.33 2.06 6.95
C HIS A 67 -0.29 0.84 6.26
N PRO A 68 0.44 -0.28 6.08
CA PRO A 68 -0.18 -1.53 5.65
C PRO A 68 -1.09 -2.06 6.77
N LEU A 69 -2.34 -2.38 6.45
CA LEU A 69 -3.22 -3.09 7.36
C LEU A 69 -2.95 -4.58 7.28
N THR A 70 -2.68 -5.20 8.41
CA THR A 70 -2.57 -6.66 8.51
C THR A 70 -3.77 -7.19 9.28
N TRP A 71 -4.49 -8.16 8.71
CA TRP A 71 -5.58 -8.80 9.43
C TRP A 71 -5.02 -9.62 10.61
N SER A 72 -5.61 -9.46 11.79
CA SER A 72 -5.16 -10.13 13.02
C SER A 72 -5.60 -11.60 13.13
N GLY A 73 -6.50 -12.07 12.26
CA GLY A 73 -7.01 -13.44 12.29
C GLY A 73 -6.02 -14.51 11.82
N SER A 74 -4.84 -14.11 11.33
CA SER A 74 -3.78 -15.04 10.94
C SER A 74 -2.40 -14.42 11.16
N ALA A 75 -1.71 -14.87 12.21
CA ALA A 75 -0.37 -14.39 12.57
C ALA A 75 0.67 -14.63 11.46
N LYS A 76 0.49 -15.68 10.65
CA LYS A 76 1.38 -16.04 9.53
C LYS A 76 1.19 -15.13 8.31
N GLU A 77 -0.04 -14.68 8.06
CA GLU A 77 -0.35 -13.73 6.97
C GLU A 77 0.24 -12.36 7.27
N LYS A 78 0.06 -11.91 8.51
CA LYS A 78 0.64 -10.66 9.01
C LYS A 78 2.16 -10.63 8.84
N SER A 79 2.86 -11.66 9.34
CA SER A 79 4.32 -11.68 9.31
C SER A 79 4.88 -11.74 7.88
N SER A 80 4.25 -12.51 6.98
CA SER A 80 4.70 -12.63 5.58
C SER A 80 4.48 -11.34 4.80
N LEU A 81 3.33 -10.67 4.99
CA LEU A 81 3.04 -9.39 4.34
C LEU A 81 3.97 -8.30 4.86
N GLU A 82 4.11 -8.15 6.18
CA GLU A 82 4.98 -7.13 6.78
C GLU A 82 6.45 -7.31 6.38
N ALA A 83 6.97 -8.55 6.42
CA ALA A 83 8.35 -8.83 6.02
C ALA A 83 8.59 -8.49 4.55
N THR A 84 7.69 -8.93 3.66
CA THR A 84 7.80 -8.67 2.22
C THR A 84 7.66 -7.19 1.92
N PHE A 85 6.68 -6.53 2.53
CA PHE A 85 6.43 -5.11 2.31
C PHE A 85 7.59 -4.24 2.80
N LYS A 86 8.14 -4.54 3.99
CA LYS A 86 9.34 -3.84 4.49
C LYS A 86 10.58 -4.10 3.64
N ALA A 87 10.77 -5.32 3.15
CA ALA A 87 11.91 -5.64 2.31
C ALA A 87 11.84 -4.96 0.93
N LEU A 88 10.63 -4.72 0.41
CA LEU A 88 10.42 -4.13 -0.90
C LEU A 88 10.35 -2.60 -0.87
N LEU A 89 9.95 -1.98 0.24
CA LEU A 89 9.84 -0.52 0.33
C LEU A 89 11.23 0.10 0.55
N GLN A 90 11.80 0.70 -0.50
CA GLN A 90 13.14 1.33 -0.48
C GLN A 90 13.11 2.87 -0.47
N LYS A 91 11.94 3.48 -0.28
CA LYS A 91 11.77 4.95 -0.20
C LYS A 91 11.95 5.48 1.21
#